data_AF-A0A965ZXP6-F1
#
_entry.id   AF-A0A965ZXP6-F1
#
_cell.length_a   1.000
_cell.length_b   1.000
_cell.length_c   1.000
_cell.angle_alpha   90.00
_cell.angle_beta   90.00
_cell.angle_gamma   90.00
#
_symmetry.space_group_name_H-M   'P 1'
#
loop_
_entity.id
_entity.type
_entity.pdbx_description
1 polymer ?
#
loop_
_entity_poly.entity_id
_entity_poly.type
_entity_poly.pdbx_seq_one_letter_code
_entity_poly.pdbx_strand_id
1 'polypeptide(L)'
;MANYWLMKSEPGEFSIDDLKARPSKTEPWDGVRNYQARNMMRDEMKPGDQVFFYHSACEEPGIVGVMKIAGKPYPDPTAFDPEDKHFDPKSDRDNPRWFLVDVKFVRKLKRTISLTELKEHDALAEMVLVRRGNRLSVMPVSESDWKYILALE
;
A
#
# COMPACT_ATOMS: atom_id res chain seq x y z
N MET A 1 0.81 4.21 -19.50
CA MET A 1 0.59 5.16 -18.39
C MET A 1 0.68 4.37 -17.10
N ALA A 2 1.28 4.94 -16.05
CA ALA A 2 1.42 4.26 -14.76
C ALA A 2 0.05 4.20 -14.06
N ASN A 3 -0.26 3.08 -13.41
CA ASN A 3 -1.43 3.00 -12.53
C ASN A 3 -1.12 3.66 -11.18
N TYR A 4 -2.18 4.03 -10.46
CA TYR A 4 -2.09 4.66 -9.15
C TYR A 4 -2.74 3.78 -8.08
N TRP A 5 -2.10 3.71 -6.94
CA TRP A 5 -2.49 2.83 -5.84
C TRP A 5 -2.41 3.54 -4.50
N LEU A 6 -3.05 2.96 -3.50
CA LEU A 6 -2.84 3.30 -2.09
C LEU A 6 -2.57 2.02 -1.32
N MET A 7 -1.51 2.03 -0.52
CA MET A 7 -1.09 0.91 0.32
C MET A 7 -0.95 1.39 1.76
N LYS A 8 -1.60 0.68 2.68
CA LYS A 8 -1.65 1.02 4.11
C LYS A 8 -0.58 0.28 4.87
N SER A 9 0.06 0.99 5.80
CA SER A 9 0.95 0.41 6.80
C SER A 9 0.73 1.13 8.13
N GLU A 10 0.86 0.42 9.24
CA GLU A 10 0.82 1.02 10.56
C GLU A 10 2.20 1.63 10.87
N PRO A 11 2.29 2.93 11.24
CA PRO A 11 3.59 3.58 11.43
C PRO A 11 4.40 3.01 12.59
N GLY A 12 3.75 2.32 13.55
CA GLY A 12 4.43 1.60 14.62
C GLY A 12 5.07 0.28 14.17
N GLU A 13 4.64 -0.29 13.04
CA GLU A 13 5.23 -1.49 12.46
C GLU A 13 6.22 -1.14 11.33
N PHE A 14 5.78 -0.31 10.38
CA PHE A 14 6.60 0.13 9.26
C PHE A 14 6.12 1.48 8.71
N SER A 15 6.90 2.53 8.93
CA SER A 15 6.62 3.88 8.49
C SER A 15 7.26 4.22 7.13
N ILE A 16 6.89 5.38 6.56
CA ILE A 16 7.55 5.87 5.35
C ILE A 16 9.01 6.26 5.60
N ASP A 17 9.35 6.65 6.83
CA ASP A 17 10.73 6.96 7.22
C ASP A 17 11.56 5.68 7.31
N ASP A 18 10.98 4.56 7.74
CA ASP A 18 11.63 3.25 7.69
C ASP A 18 11.91 2.83 6.25
N LEU A 19 10.92 2.95 5.34
CA LEU A 19 11.12 2.70 3.91
C LEU A 19 12.23 3.58 3.32
N LYS A 20 12.28 4.86 3.71
CA LYS A 20 13.32 5.79 3.27
C LYS A 20 14.71 5.39 3.78
N ALA A 21 14.79 4.77 4.97
CA ALA A 21 16.03 4.32 5.59
C ALA A 21 16.51 2.94 5.08
N ARG A 22 15.64 2.15 4.41
CA ARG A 22 16.03 0.86 3.84
C ARG A 22 17.18 0.96 2.83
N PRO A 23 18.01 -0.09 2.69
CA PRO A 23 18.96 -0.20 1.58
C PRO A 23 18.27 0.01 0.24
N SER A 24 18.86 0.82 -0.64
CA SER A 24 18.25 1.24 -1.92
C SER A 24 16.86 1.88 -1.81
N LYS A 25 16.43 2.24 -0.59
CA LYS A 25 15.09 2.74 -0.23
C LYS A 25 13.95 1.85 -0.73
N THR A 26 14.18 0.53 -0.73
CA THR A 26 13.29 -0.49 -1.30
C THR A 26 12.94 -1.52 -0.24
N GLU A 27 11.69 -1.98 -0.22
CA GLU A 27 11.19 -2.97 0.74
C GLU A 27 10.21 -3.95 0.06
N PRO A 28 10.26 -5.26 0.38
CA PRO A 28 9.20 -6.20 0.06
C PRO A 28 7.92 -5.86 0.83
N TRP A 29 6.79 -5.64 0.15
CA TRP A 29 5.52 -5.33 0.82
C TRP A 29 4.75 -6.59 1.24
N ASP A 30 5.28 -7.29 2.25
CA ASP A 30 4.75 -8.55 2.76
C ASP A 30 3.44 -8.43 3.57
N GLY A 31 2.98 -9.55 4.12
CA GLY A 31 1.94 -9.58 5.16
C GLY A 31 0.51 -9.38 4.65
N VAL A 32 0.30 -9.19 3.34
CA VAL A 32 -1.04 -9.07 2.77
C VAL A 32 -1.75 -10.42 2.81
N ARG A 33 -2.80 -10.52 3.63
CA ARG A 33 -3.63 -11.73 3.84
C ARG A 33 -5.10 -11.55 3.45
N ASN A 34 -5.39 -10.57 2.61
CA ASN A 34 -6.71 -10.37 2.00
C ASN A 34 -6.67 -10.79 0.52
N TYR A 35 -7.57 -11.69 0.11
CA TYR A 35 -7.61 -12.23 -1.25
C TYR A 35 -7.79 -11.16 -2.33
N GLN A 36 -8.62 -10.14 -2.09
CA GLN A 36 -8.84 -9.06 -3.03
C GLN A 36 -7.59 -8.17 -3.15
N ALA A 37 -7.00 -7.78 -2.01
CA ALA A 37 -5.76 -7.01 -1.98
C ALA A 37 -4.61 -7.74 -2.70
N ARG A 38 -4.46 -9.04 -2.41
CA ARG A 38 -3.49 -9.90 -3.08
C ARG A 38 -3.71 -9.94 -4.60
N ASN A 39 -4.95 -10.14 -5.05
CA ASN A 39 -5.24 -10.22 -6.48
C ASN A 39 -4.85 -8.92 -7.20
N MET A 40 -5.19 -7.77 -6.62
CA MET A 40 -4.78 -6.47 -7.18
C MET A 40 -3.25 -6.35 -7.29
N MET A 41 -2.51 -6.74 -6.24
CA MET A 41 -1.05 -6.72 -6.27
C MET A 41 -0.46 -7.69 -7.31
N ARG A 42 -0.99 -8.92 -7.38
CA ARG A 42 -0.46 -9.99 -8.24
C ARG A 42 -0.80 -9.77 -9.71
N ASP A 43 -2.01 -9.31 -9.99
CA ASP A 43 -2.58 -9.35 -11.35
C ASP A 43 -2.49 -7.99 -12.06
N GLU A 44 -2.49 -6.88 -11.29
CA GLU A 44 -2.68 -5.54 -11.86
C GLU A 44 -1.47 -4.60 -11.68
N MET A 45 -0.74 -4.71 -10.55
CA MET A 45 0.42 -3.85 -10.29
C MET A 45 1.59 -4.14 -11.23
N LYS A 46 2.25 -3.07 -11.69
CA LYS A 46 3.41 -3.15 -12.58
C LYS A 46 4.55 -2.26 -12.07
N PRO A 47 5.83 -2.65 -12.30
CA PRO A 47 6.95 -1.79 -12.00
C PRO A 47 6.78 -0.38 -12.59
N GLY A 48 6.98 0.64 -11.76
CA GLY A 48 6.78 2.05 -12.13
C GLY A 48 5.44 2.65 -11.72
N ASP A 49 4.43 1.82 -11.42
CA ASP A 49 3.16 2.28 -10.85
C ASP A 49 3.42 3.10 -9.58
N GLN A 50 2.65 4.17 -9.40
CA GLN A 50 2.79 5.10 -8.28
C GLN A 50 1.84 4.69 -7.14
N VAL A 51 2.30 4.89 -5.91
CA VAL A 51 1.56 4.45 -4.73
C VAL A 51 1.60 5.51 -3.65
N PHE A 52 0.44 5.85 -3.10
CA PHE A 52 0.34 6.57 -1.84
C PHE A 52 0.68 5.65 -0.68
N PHE A 53 1.67 6.04 0.12
CA PHE A 53 1.95 5.41 1.40
C PHE A 53 0.99 6.00 2.43
N TYR A 54 0.10 5.18 2.96
CA TYR A 54 -0.93 5.58 3.91
C TYR A 54 -0.60 5.03 5.31
N HIS A 55 -0.54 5.90 6.30
CA HIS A 55 -0.47 5.51 7.71
C HIS A 55 -1.85 5.17 8.25
N SER A 56 -2.03 3.93 8.72
CA SER A 56 -3.25 3.43 9.35
C SER A 56 -3.07 3.13 10.83
N ALA A 57 -4.18 2.97 11.56
CA ALA A 57 -4.21 2.56 12.96
C ALA A 57 -3.30 3.39 13.89
N CYS A 58 -3.21 4.69 13.61
CA CYS A 58 -2.44 5.67 14.40
C CYS A 58 -3.31 6.88 14.76
N GLU A 59 -2.72 7.81 15.54
CA GLU A 59 -3.38 9.04 15.98
C GLU A 59 -3.84 9.92 14.81
N GLU A 60 -2.99 10.09 13.79
CA GLU A 60 -3.27 10.86 12.59
C GLU A 60 -3.20 9.98 11.33
N PRO A 61 -4.26 9.20 11.02
CA PRO A 61 -4.26 8.34 9.85
C PRO A 61 -4.40 9.17 8.57
N GLY A 62 -3.59 8.88 7.56
CA GLY A 62 -3.55 9.69 6.35
C GLY A 62 -2.45 9.30 5.36
N ILE A 63 -2.42 10.02 4.24
CA ILE A 63 -1.39 9.87 3.22
C ILE A 63 -0.17 10.70 3.62
N VAL A 64 0.98 10.05 3.72
CA VAL A 64 2.22 10.66 4.25
C VAL A 64 3.33 10.75 3.21
N GLY A 65 3.16 10.11 2.06
CA GLY A 65 4.11 10.21 0.97
C GLY A 65 3.78 9.33 -0.23
N VAL A 66 4.74 9.31 -1.14
CA VAL A 66 4.67 8.58 -2.41
C VAL A 66 5.81 7.58 -2.46
N MET A 67 5.46 6.39 -2.92
CA MET A 67 6.39 5.34 -3.32
C MET A 67 5.99 4.82 -4.71
N LYS A 68 6.75 3.87 -5.24
CA LYS A 68 6.43 3.22 -6.51
C LYS A 68 6.68 1.72 -6.45
N ILE A 69 6.01 0.97 -7.30
CA ILE A 69 6.29 -0.47 -7.48
C ILE A 69 7.66 -0.64 -8.13
N ALA A 70 8.52 -1.44 -7.51
CA ALA A 70 9.91 -1.64 -7.88
C ALA A 70 10.20 -3.01 -8.52
N GLY A 71 9.29 -3.97 -8.38
CA GLY A 71 9.44 -5.33 -8.89
C GLY A 71 8.13 -5.93 -9.41
N LYS A 72 8.25 -7.08 -10.08
CA LYS A 72 7.07 -7.90 -10.41
C LYS A 72 6.59 -8.61 -9.14
N PRO A 73 5.31 -8.97 -9.05
CA PRO A 73 4.82 -9.74 -7.91
C PRO A 73 5.47 -11.12 -7.84
N TYR A 74 5.73 -11.58 -6.62
CA TYR A 74 6.30 -12.90 -6.34
C TYR A 74 5.75 -13.47 -5.02
N PRO A 75 5.88 -14.78 -4.78
CA PRO A 75 5.39 -15.42 -3.56
C PRO A 75 5.92 -14.76 -2.30
N ASP A 76 5.03 -14.50 -1.34
CA ASP A 76 5.39 -13.91 -0.05
C ASP A 76 6.08 -14.97 0.84
N PRO A 77 7.38 -14.82 1.15
CA PRO A 77 8.12 -15.82 1.92
C PRO A 77 7.63 -15.94 3.37
N THR A 78 7.03 -14.87 3.93
CA THR A 78 6.50 -14.85 5.31
C THR A 78 5.34 -15.84 5.49
N ALA A 79 4.66 -16.22 4.40
CA ALA A 79 3.59 -17.21 4.44
C ALA A 79 4.10 -18.63 4.73
N PHE A 80 5.40 -18.91 4.54
CA PHE A 80 5.99 -20.24 4.68
C PHE A 80 6.85 -20.40 5.95
N ASP A 81 7.03 -19.35 6.73
CA ASP A 81 7.85 -19.35 7.93
C ASP A 81 6.98 -19.52 9.19
N PRO A 82 7.06 -20.64 9.91
CA PRO A 82 6.26 -20.87 11.12
C PRO A 82 6.51 -19.89 12.26
N GLU A 83 7.63 -19.15 12.26
CA GLU A 83 7.96 -18.15 13.28
C GLU A 83 7.47 -16.75 12.90
N ASP A 84 7.03 -16.54 11.65
CA ASP A 84 6.51 -15.25 11.19
C ASP A 84 5.03 -15.05 11.60
N LYS A 85 4.68 -13.81 11.95
CA LYS A 85 3.32 -13.44 12.35
C LYS A 85 2.28 -13.67 11.24
N HIS A 86 2.70 -13.74 9.98
CA HIS A 86 1.85 -13.94 8.82
C HIS A 86 1.93 -15.36 8.23
N PHE A 87 2.48 -16.32 8.97
CA PHE A 87 2.50 -17.73 8.57
C PHE A 87 1.11 -18.22 8.15
N ASP A 88 1.03 -18.92 7.02
CA ASP A 88 -0.18 -19.64 6.61
C ASP A 88 0.17 -21.12 6.42
N PRO A 89 -0.22 -22.01 7.36
CA PRO A 89 0.10 -23.44 7.27
C PRO A 89 -0.54 -24.13 6.06
N LYS A 90 -1.44 -23.45 5.34
CA LYS A 90 -2.08 -23.95 4.13
C LYS A 90 -1.47 -23.39 2.85
N SER A 91 -0.52 -22.45 2.94
CA SER A 91 0.21 -21.93 1.79
C SER A 91 1.34 -22.89 1.43
N ASP A 92 1.35 -23.34 0.18
CA ASP A 92 2.31 -24.30 -0.33
C ASP A 92 3.34 -23.61 -1.24
N ARG A 93 4.60 -24.07 -1.26
CA ARG A 93 5.65 -23.42 -2.06
C ARG A 93 5.50 -23.65 -3.57
N ASP A 94 4.91 -24.78 -3.97
CA ASP A 94 4.63 -25.09 -5.37
C ASP A 94 3.34 -24.42 -5.85
N ASN A 95 2.41 -24.13 -4.93
CA ASN A 95 1.21 -23.35 -5.19
C ASN A 95 0.95 -22.23 -4.13
N PRO A 96 1.74 -21.13 -4.17
CA PRO A 96 1.67 -20.07 -3.17
C PRO A 96 0.30 -19.38 -3.11
N ARG A 97 -0.21 -19.18 -1.88
CA ARG A 97 -1.46 -18.44 -1.68
C ARG A 97 -1.26 -16.94 -1.66
N TRP A 98 -0.11 -16.48 -1.20
CA TRP A 98 0.16 -15.08 -0.89
C TRP A 98 1.31 -14.56 -1.75
N PHE A 99 1.15 -13.33 -2.21
CA PHE A 99 2.07 -12.66 -3.11
C PHE A 99 2.32 -11.26 -2.58
N LEU A 100 3.53 -10.78 -2.83
CA LEU A 100 3.95 -9.42 -2.51
C LEU A 100 4.59 -8.77 -3.73
N VAL A 101 4.85 -7.47 -3.64
CA VAL A 101 5.64 -6.69 -4.60
C VAL A 101 6.69 -5.89 -3.83
N ASP A 102 7.83 -5.63 -4.45
CA ASP A 102 8.77 -4.64 -3.91
C ASP A 102 8.24 -3.22 -4.15
N VAL A 103 8.37 -2.37 -3.14
CA VAL A 103 8.09 -0.94 -3.22
C VAL A 103 9.35 -0.13 -3.00
N LYS A 104 9.44 1.03 -3.65
CA LYS A 104 10.58 1.95 -3.51
C LYS A 104 10.11 3.34 -3.15
N PHE A 105 10.72 3.91 -2.12
CA PHE A 105 10.51 5.29 -1.71
C PHE A 105 10.70 6.26 -2.89
N VAL A 106 9.78 7.21 -3.04
CA VAL A 106 9.92 8.35 -3.97
C VAL A 106 10.14 9.63 -3.16
N ARG A 107 9.16 10.02 -2.33
CA ARG A 107 9.24 11.21 -1.48
C ARG A 107 8.22 11.16 -0.34
N LYS A 108 8.47 11.92 0.73
CA LYS A 108 7.43 12.29 1.69
C LYS A 108 6.56 13.40 1.11
N LEU A 109 5.32 13.50 1.56
CA LEU A 109 4.54 14.71 1.33
C LEU A 109 5.04 15.84 2.26
N LYS A 110 4.76 17.09 1.91
CA LYS A 110 5.06 18.27 2.74
C LYS A 110 4.31 18.23 4.08
N ARG A 111 3.13 17.63 4.09
CA ARG A 111 2.27 17.40 5.26
C ARG A 111 1.47 16.12 5.08
N THR A 112 0.93 15.58 6.16
CA THR A 112 -0.06 14.51 6.09
C THR A 112 -1.35 15.05 5.47
N ILE A 113 -1.91 14.33 4.51
CA ILE A 113 -3.29 14.54 4.04
C ILE A 113 -4.16 13.53 4.81
N SER A 114 -4.84 14.01 5.84
CA SER A 114 -5.51 13.15 6.83
C SER A 114 -6.74 12.46 6.25
N LEU A 115 -7.15 11.32 6.81
CA LEU A 115 -8.40 10.67 6.45
C LEU A 115 -9.62 11.57 6.69
N THR A 116 -9.58 12.41 7.72
CA THR A 116 -10.64 13.37 8.04
C THR A 116 -10.78 14.37 6.90
N GLU A 117 -9.67 15.00 6.49
CA GLU A 117 -9.62 15.91 5.35
C GLU A 117 -10.10 15.22 4.06
N LEU A 118 -9.58 14.03 3.75
CA LEU A 118 -9.99 13.28 2.54
C LEU A 118 -11.51 13.03 2.46
N LYS A 119 -12.20 12.90 3.60
CA LYS A 119 -13.65 12.71 3.67
C LYS A 119 -14.46 14.01 3.52
N GLU A 120 -13.84 15.17 3.70
CA GLU A 120 -14.49 16.48 3.55
C GLU A 120 -14.58 16.91 2.08
N HIS A 121 -13.83 16.26 1.18
CA HIS A 121 -13.81 16.58 -0.23
C HIS A 121 -14.78 15.72 -1.04
N ASP A 122 -15.88 16.32 -1.53
CA ASP A 122 -16.86 15.65 -2.41
C ASP A 122 -16.22 15.04 -3.67
N ALA A 123 -15.14 15.65 -4.17
CA ALA A 123 -14.38 15.13 -5.31
C ALA A 123 -13.81 13.72 -5.06
N LEU A 124 -13.63 13.34 -3.80
CA LEU A 124 -13.08 12.05 -3.38
C LEU A 124 -14.14 11.08 -2.85
N ALA A 125 -15.44 11.43 -2.92
CA ALA A 125 -16.52 10.63 -2.35
C ALA A 125 -16.57 9.19 -2.88
N GLU A 126 -16.12 8.97 -4.12
CA GLU A 126 -16.08 7.67 -4.75
C GLU A 126 -14.80 6.86 -4.47
N MET A 127 -13.81 7.45 -3.81
CA MET A 127 -12.57 6.74 -3.48
C MET A 127 -12.84 5.52 -2.60
N VAL A 128 -12.23 4.39 -2.96
CA VAL A 128 -12.34 3.14 -2.18
C VAL A 128 -11.98 3.36 -0.71
N LEU A 129 -11.00 4.24 -0.43
CA LEU A 129 -10.54 4.56 0.93
C LEU A 129 -11.66 5.11 1.83
N VAL A 130 -12.51 6.01 1.32
CA VAL A 130 -13.50 6.74 2.14
C VAL A 130 -14.85 6.03 2.23
N ARG A 131 -15.09 5.04 1.36
CA ARG A 131 -16.31 4.22 1.38
C ARG A 131 -16.49 3.52 2.72
N ARG A 132 -17.71 3.64 3.28
CA ARG A 132 -18.07 3.03 4.57
C ARG A 132 -17.88 1.51 4.52
N GLY A 133 -17.22 0.97 5.55
CA GLY A 133 -17.01 -0.47 5.68
C GLY A 133 -15.82 -1.03 4.87
N ASN A 134 -15.09 -0.19 4.12
CA ASN A 134 -13.87 -0.65 3.46
C ASN A 134 -12.85 -1.16 4.49
N ARG A 135 -12.25 -2.31 4.19
CA ARG A 135 -11.21 -2.98 4.99
C ARG A 135 -9.99 -3.35 4.15
N LEU A 136 -9.92 -2.89 2.90
CA LEU A 136 -8.77 -3.15 2.05
C LEU A 136 -7.54 -2.37 2.52
N SER A 137 -6.40 -3.05 2.54
CA SER A 137 -5.07 -2.47 2.80
C SER A 137 -4.38 -2.01 1.51
N VAL A 138 -4.79 -2.57 0.37
CA VAL A 138 -4.35 -2.18 -0.97
C VAL A 138 -5.58 -1.84 -1.79
N MET A 139 -5.54 -0.74 -2.53
CA MET A 139 -6.66 -0.33 -3.39
C MET A 139 -6.19 0.52 -4.57
N PRO A 140 -6.93 0.48 -5.69
CA PRO A 140 -6.67 1.37 -6.81
C PRO A 140 -7.03 2.81 -6.44
N VAL A 141 -6.35 3.75 -7.09
CA VAL A 141 -6.63 5.18 -7.05
C VAL A 141 -6.83 5.63 -8.49
N SER A 142 -7.88 6.41 -8.76
CA SER A 142 -8.06 6.96 -10.10
C SER A 142 -7.02 8.05 -10.38
N GLU A 143 -6.69 8.30 -11.65
CA GLU A 143 -5.77 9.39 -11.99
C GLU A 143 -6.30 10.77 -11.54
N SER A 144 -7.63 10.97 -11.57
CA SER A 144 -8.27 12.18 -11.05
C SER A 144 -8.08 12.33 -9.55
N ASP A 145 -8.32 11.28 -8.77
CA ASP A 145 -8.15 11.32 -7.31
C ASP A 145 -6.68 11.53 -6.94
N TRP A 146 -5.77 10.86 -7.66
CA TRP A 146 -4.32 11.02 -7.47
C TRP A 146 -3.88 12.47 -7.63
N LYS A 147 -4.28 13.10 -8.75
CA LYS A 147 -3.96 14.51 -9.03
C LYS A 147 -4.61 15.43 -8.01
N TYR A 148 -5.86 15.17 -7.64
CA TYR A 148 -6.59 15.98 -6.67
C TYR A 148 -5.91 15.95 -5.29
N ILE A 149 -5.58 14.77 -4.78
CA ILE A 149 -4.90 14.60 -3.49
C ILE A 149 -3.54 15.31 -3.50
N LEU A 150 -2.77 15.19 -4.58
CA LEU A 150 -1.49 15.89 -4.69
C LEU A 150 -1.64 17.41 -4.79
N ALA A 151 -2.79 17.94 -5.18
CA ALA A 151 -3.06 19.37 -5.20
C ALA A 151 -3.46 19.93 -3.82
N LEU A 152 -3.80 19.07 -2.85
CA LEU A 152 -4.04 19.45 -1.46
C LEU A 152 -2.72 19.71 -0.68
N GLU A 153 -1.59 19.24 -1.22
CA GLU A 153 -0.24 19.34 -0.64
C GLU A 153 0.43 20.72 -0.78
#